data_AF-A0A2H0Z486-F1
#
_entry.id   AF-A0A2H0Z486-F1
#
_cell.length_a   1.000
_cell.length_b   1.000
_cell.length_c   1.000
_cell.angle_alpha   90.00
_cell.angle_beta   90.00
_cell.angle_gamma   90.00
#
_symmetry.space_group_name_H-M   'P 1'
#
loop_
_entity.id
_entity.type
_entity.pdbx_description
1 polymer ?
#
loop_
_entity_poly.entity_id
_entity_poly.type
_entity_poly.pdbx_seq_one_letter_code
_entity_poly.pdbx_strand_id
1 'polypeptide(L)' 'MNQKKIVCPFCGHDKFEYREILLNTPGMTFLGFDWANRSASVLICTDCSRIEWFLKQPSVI' A
#
# COMPACT_ATOMS: atom_id res chain seq x y z
N MET A 1 -1.00 12.74 -17.72
CA MET A 1 -0.49 12.52 -16.35
C MET A 1 0.94 12.02 -16.49
N ASN A 2 1.92 12.70 -15.88
CA ASN A 2 3.34 12.34 -16.04
C ASN A 2 3.63 11.04 -15.27
N GLN A 3 4.15 10.02 -15.96
CA GLN A 3 4.62 8.78 -15.32
C GLN A 3 5.93 9.07 -14.57
N LYS A 4 5.89 9.05 -13.24
CA LYS A 4 7.09 9.19 -12.39
C LYS A 4 7.36 7.87 -11.67
N LYS A 5 8.57 7.32 -11.86
CA LYS A 5 9.04 6.15 -11.11
C LYS A 5 8.97 6.42 -9.61
N ILE A 6 8.45 5.45 -8.85
CA ILE A 6 8.43 5.52 -7.40
C ILE A 6 9.83 5.21 -6.87
N VAL A 7 10.32 6.04 -5.97
CA VAL A 7 11.59 5.86 -5.26
C VAL A 7 11.35 6.00 -3.77
N CYS A 8 12.12 5.26 -2.96
CA CYS A 8 11.98 5.28 -1.52
C CYS A 8 12.44 6.66 -1.03
N PRO A 9 11.59 7.45 -0.35
CA PRO A 9 11.98 8.80 0.06
C PRO A 9 13.02 8.79 1.19
N PHE A 10 13.30 7.61 1.77
CA PHE A 10 14.28 7.45 2.84
C PHE A 10 15.67 7.09 2.31
N CYS A 11 15.80 6.02 1.52
CA CYS A 11 17.10 5.54 1.04
C CYS A 11 17.33 5.71 -0.47
N GLY A 12 16.33 6.18 -1.23
CA GLY A 12 16.41 6.34 -2.69
C GLY A 12 16.26 5.05 -3.50
N HIS A 13 16.13 3.89 -2.85
CA HIS A 13 15.93 2.60 -3.52
C HIS A 13 14.61 2.55 -4.31
N ASP A 14 14.57 1.77 -5.38
CA ASP A 14 13.48 1.80 -6.37
C ASP A 14 12.76 0.45 -6.55
N LYS A 15 13.12 -0.57 -5.76
CA LYS A 15 12.43 -1.86 -5.72
C LYS A 15 11.59 -1.97 -4.46
N PHE A 16 10.38 -2.49 -4.65
CA PHE A 16 9.38 -2.62 -3.60
C PHE A 16 8.67 -3.97 -3.68
N GLU A 17 8.34 -4.52 -2.53
CA GLU A 17 7.32 -5.56 -2.42
C GLU A 17 5.94 -4.89 -2.33
N TYR A 18 5.00 -5.31 -3.18
CA TYR A 18 3.62 -4.85 -3.13
C TYR A 18 2.78 -5.73 -2.21
N ARG A 19 1.96 -5.13 -1.37
CA ARG A 19 0.94 -5.83 -0.56
C ARG A 19 -0.37 -5.05 -0.57
N GLU A 20 -1.47 -5.75 -0.39
CA GLU A 20 -2.76 -5.15 -0.09
C GLU A 20 -3.10 -5.42 1.38
N ILE A 21 -3.44 -4.36 2.12
CA ILE A 21 -3.72 -4.43 3.56
C ILE A 21 -5.13 -3.91 3.82
N LEU A 22 -5.92 -4.67 4.58
CA LEU A 22 -7.25 -4.24 5.02
C LEU A 22 -7.13 -3.11 6.07
N LEU A 23 -7.93 -2.05 5.92
CA LEU A 23 -7.93 -0.89 6.83
C LEU A 23 -9.03 -0.95 7.90
N ASN A 24 -9.72 -2.09 8.04
CA ASN A 24 -10.85 -2.23 8.95
C ASN A 24 -10.40 -2.42 10.41
N THR A 25 -11.25 -1.97 11.36
CA THR A 25 -11.16 -2.40 12.75
C THR A 25 -11.64 -3.85 12.87
N PRO A 26 -11.01 -4.68 13.72
CA PRO A 26 -11.34 -6.10 13.87
C PRO A 26 -12.83 -6.42 14.13
N GLY A 27 -13.58 -5.47 14.71
CA GLY A 27 -15.02 -5.63 15.00
C GLY A 27 -15.95 -5.50 13.78
N MET A 28 -15.51 -4.91 12.66
CA MET A 28 -16.36 -4.76 11.46
C MET A 28 -16.46 -6.05 10.63
N THR A 29 -15.45 -6.92 10.68
CA THR A 29 -15.50 -8.25 10.06
C THR A 29 -16.59 -9.14 10.69
N PHE A 30 -16.87 -8.96 11.98
CA PHE A 30 -17.86 -9.78 12.71
C PHE A 30 -19.32 -9.39 12.41
N LEU A 31 -19.57 -8.19 11.86
CA LEU A 31 -20.92 -7.69 11.57
C LEU A 31 -21.36 -7.92 10.11
N GLY A 32 -20.60 -8.68 9.30
CA GLY A 32 -21.01 -9.08 7.95
C GLY A 32 -20.96 -7.97 6.89
N PHE A 33 -20.27 -6.86 7.15
CA PHE A 33 -20.11 -5.73 6.22
C PHE A 33 -18.79 -5.79 5.45
N ASP A 34 -18.41 -6.97 4.95
CA ASP A 34 -17.15 -7.13 4.22
C ASP A 34 -17.10 -6.33 2.89
N TRP A 35 -18.25 -5.96 2.35
CA TRP A 35 -18.37 -5.12 1.15
C TRP A 35 -18.02 -3.64 1.39
N ALA A 36 -17.91 -3.21 2.66
CA ALA A 36 -17.46 -1.86 3.04
C ALA A 36 -15.94 -1.81 3.36
N ASN A 37 -15.23 -2.94 3.23
CA ASN A 37 -13.81 -3.01 3.56
C ASN A 37 -12.98 -2.17 2.59
N ARG A 38 -12.42 -1.08 3.10
CA ARG A 38 -11.37 -0.31 2.42
C ARG A 38 -10.06 -1.05 2.60
N SER A 39 -9.37 -1.34 1.50
CA SER A 39 -7.99 -1.78 1.51
C SER A 39 -7.06 -0.62 1.15
N ALA A 40 -5.79 -0.74 1.52
CA ALA A 40 -4.71 0.09 1.04
C ALA A 40 -3.71 -0.78 0.26
N SER A 41 -3.22 -0.24 -0.84
CA SER A 41 -2.02 -0.69 -1.51
C SER A 41 -0.81 -0.23 -0.72
N VAL A 42 0.14 -1.13 -0.49
CA VAL A 42 1.33 -0.88 0.30
C VAL A 42 2.55 -1.26 -0.51
N LEU A 43 3.55 -0.37 -0.55
CA LEU A 43 4.86 -0.62 -1.14
C LEU A 43 5.90 -0.68 -0.01
N ILE A 44 6.53 -1.83 0.15
CA ILE A 44 7.57 -2.08 1.16
C ILE A 44 8.92 -2.04 0.46
N CYS A 45 9.78 -1.09 0.82
CA CYS A 45 11.12 -0.98 0.25
C CYS A 45 11.93 -2.23 0.58
N THR A 46 12.48 -2.90 -0.44
CA THR A 46 13.26 -4.14 -0.25
C THR A 46 14.66 -3.92 0.32
N ASP A 47 15.08 -2.66 0.47
CA ASP A 47 16.39 -2.27 0.98
C ASP A 47 16.31 -1.80 2.46
N CYS A 48 15.48 -0.80 2.75
CA CYS A 48 15.38 -0.23 4.10
C CYS A 48 14.09 -0.60 4.87
N SER A 49 13.21 -1.42 4.27
CA SER A 49 11.92 -1.85 4.86
C SER A 49 10.92 -0.74 5.16
N ARG A 50 11.16 0.50 4.70
CA ARG A 50 10.18 1.60 4.79
C ARG A 50 8.91 1.25 4.01
N ILE A 51 7.77 1.58 4.61
CA ILE A 51 6.43 1.27 4.10
C ILE A 51 5.76 2.55 3.60
N GLU A 52 5.34 2.56 2.33
CA GLU A 52 4.52 3.61 1.74
C GLU A 52 3.09 3.12 1.51
N TRP A 53 2.11 3.90 1.97
CA TRP A 53 0.68 3.55 1.94
C TRP A 53 -0.07 4.35 0.88
N PHE A 54 -0.88 3.67 0.09
CA PHE A 54 -1.70 4.25 -0.97
C PHE A 54 -3.15 3.76 -0.86
N LEU A 55 -4.11 4.68 -0.83
CA LEU A 55 -5.54 4.32 -0.84
C LEU A 55 -6.02 3.73 -2.18
N LYS A 56 -5.20 3.80 -3.23
CA LYS A 56 -5.43 3.19 -4.53
C LYS A 56 -4.11 2.66 -5.04
N GLN A 57 -4.14 1.57 -5.81
CA GLN A 57 -2.94 1.02 -6.42
C GLN A 57 -2.23 2.10 -7.27
N PRO A 58 -0.96 2.42 -6.96
CA PRO A 58 -0.22 3.37 -7.76
C PRO A 58 0.06 2.77 -9.15
N SER A 59 -0.19 3.55 -10.20
CA SER A 59 -0.11 3.13 -11.61
C SER A 59 1.33 3.07 -12.17
N VAL A 60 2.32 2.87 -11.31
CA VAL A 60 3.75 3.06 -11.63
C VAL A 60 4.65 1.89 -11.22
N ILE A 61 4.04 0.72 -11.01
CA ILE A 61 4.75 -0.56 -10.89
C ILE A 61 5.04 -1.09 -12.30
#